data_AF-A0A1J5DK84-F1
#
_entry.id   AF-A0A1J5DK84-F1
#
_cell.length_a   1.000
_cell.length_b   1.000
_cell.length_c   1.000
_cell.angle_alpha   90.00
_cell.angle_beta   90.00
_cell.angle_gamma   90.00
#
_symmetry.space_group_name_H-M   'P 1'
#
loop_
_entity.id
_entity.type
_entity.pdbx_description
1 polymer ?
#
loop_
_entity_poly.entity_id
_entity_poly.type
_entity_poly.pdbx_seq_one_letter_code
_entity_poly.pdbx_strand_id
1 'polypeptide(L)' 'MTRITVEIENSKAVLLREKAEKFGLLPDQFVTASIEDLIAQPEPDFEAAMRRVLSKNRELYGRLA' A
#
# COMPACT_ATOMS: atom_id res chain seq x y z
N MET A 1 -2.85 4.94 -21.52
CA MET A 1 -3.95 4.90 -20.54
C MET A 1 -4.80 3.69 -20.84
N THR A 2 -4.90 2.75 -19.90
CA THR A 2 -5.73 1.54 -20.05
C THR A 2 -6.85 1.64 -19.02
N ARG A 3 -8.09 1.33 -19.42
CA ARG A 3 -9.26 1.39 -18.53
C ARG A 3 -9.76 -0.02 -18.26
N ILE A 4 -9.91 -0.36 -17.00
CA ILE A 4 -10.52 -1.61 -16.54
C ILE A 4 -11.85 -1.25 -15.88
N THR A 5 -12.92 -1.95 -16.26
CA THR A 5 -14.22 -1.86 -15.60
C THR A 5 -14.39 -3.11 -14.75
N VAL A 6 -14.69 -2.93 -13.47
CA VAL A 6 -14.89 -4.01 -12.50
C VAL A 6 -16.23 -3.83 -11.82
N GLU A 7 -16.99 -4.91 -11.76
CA GLU A 7 -18.22 -4.96 -10.98
C GLU A 7 -17.89 -5.36 -9.54
N ILE A 8 -18.47 -4.64 -8.59
CA ILE A 8 -18.36 -4.92 -7.17
C ILE A 8 -19.75 -4.87 -6.55
N GLU A 9 -19.94 -5.58 -5.44
CA GLU A 9 -21.20 -5.49 -4.70
C GLU A 9 -21.46 -4.05 -4.25
N ASN A 10 -22.73 -3.65 -4.24
CA ASN A 10 -23.15 -2.32 -3.78
C ASN A 10 -22.68 -2.02 -2.35
N SER A 11 -22.67 -3.03 -1.47
CA SER A 11 -22.14 -2.94 -0.11
C SER A 11 -20.68 -2.47 -0.10
N LYS A 12 -19.85 -3.02 -0.98
CA LYS A 12 -18.43 -2.67 -1.12
C LYS A 12 -18.24 -1.30 -1.78
N ALA A 13 -19.11 -0.94 -2.72
CA ALA A 13 -19.08 0.39 -3.34
C ALA A 13 -19.35 1.51 -2.32
N VAL A 14 -20.26 1.29 -1.37
CA VAL A 14 -20.52 2.23 -0.26
C VAL A 14 -19.29 2.37 0.62
N LEU A 15 -18.73 1.25 1.10
CA LEU A 15 -17.52 1.25 1.95
C LEU A 15 -16.33 1.92 1.27
N LEU A 16 -16.18 1.75 -0.04
CA LEU A 16 -15.12 2.35 -0.82
C LEU A 16 -15.28 3.87 -0.90
N ARG A 17 -16.50 4.38 -1.09
CA ARG A 17 -16.79 5.82 -1.06
C ARG A 17 -16.45 6.42 0.30
N GLU A 18 -16.89 5.79 1.39
CA GLU A 18 -16.58 6.24 2.75
C GLU A 18 -15.07 6.27 3.02
N LYS A 19 -14.31 5.29 2.51
CA LYS A 19 -12.85 5.29 2.62
C LYS A 19 -12.23 6.41 1.80
N ALA A 20 -12.68 6.64 0.58
CA ALA A 20 -12.17 7.70 -0.28
C ALA A 20 -12.40 9.10 0.34
N GLU A 21 -13.59 9.32 0.93
CA GLU A 21 -13.93 10.56 1.63
C GLU A 21 -13.00 10.86 2.81
N LYS A 22 -12.55 9.84 3.55
CA LYS A 22 -11.58 10.04 4.65
C LYS A 22 -10.25 10.64 4.19
N PHE A 23 -9.89 10.43 2.92
CA PHE A 23 -8.68 10.97 2.30
C PHE A 23 -8.96 12.18 1.41
N GLY A 24 -10.22 12.65 1.34
CA GLY A 24 -10.63 13.75 0.46
C GLY A 24 -10.53 13.41 -1.04
N LEU A 25 -10.61 12.12 -1.39
CA LEU A 25 -10.45 11.63 -2.75
C LEU A 25 -11.78 11.17 -3.33
N LEU A 26 -11.88 11.19 -4.67
CA LEU A 26 -12.95 10.49 -5.37
C LEU A 26 -12.74 8.96 -5.32
N PRO A 27 -13.81 8.16 -5.42
CA PRO A 27 -13.73 6.69 -5.44
C PRO A 27 -12.73 6.12 -6.47
N ASP A 28 -12.72 6.65 -7.68
CA ASP A 28 -11.82 6.23 -8.76
C ASP A 28 -10.36 6.61 -8.48
N GLN A 29 -10.11 7.80 -7.95
CA GLN A 29 -8.78 8.24 -7.53
C GLN A 29 -8.24 7.36 -6.39
N PHE A 30 -9.08 7.07 -5.39
CA PHE A 30 -8.72 6.22 -4.26
C PHE A 30 -8.37 4.79 -4.72
N VAL A 31 -9.16 4.21 -5.62
CA VAL A 31 -8.89 2.88 -6.19
C VAL A 31 -7.61 2.88 -7.01
N THR A 32 -7.41 3.88 -7.86
CA THR A 32 -6.22 3.99 -8.71
C THR A 32 -4.95 4.04 -7.84
N ALA A 33 -4.91 4.94 -6.86
CA ALA A 33 -3.79 5.05 -5.94
C ALA A 33 -3.57 3.75 -5.14
N SER A 34 -4.65 3.11 -4.68
CA SER A 34 -4.54 1.85 -3.94
C SER A 34 -3.97 0.71 -4.79
N ILE A 35 -4.32 0.66 -6.08
CA ILE A 35 -3.79 -0.35 -7.02
C ILE A 35 -2.32 -0.04 -7.33
N GLU A 36 -1.97 1.22 -7.56
CA GLU A 36 -0.59 1.65 -7.79
C GLU A 36 0.30 1.30 -6.59
N ASP A 37 -0.16 1.60 -5.37
CA ASP A 37 0.54 1.23 -4.14
C ASP A 37 0.69 -0.29 -4.02
N LEU A 38 -0.37 -1.05 -4.31
CA LEU A 38 -0.35 -2.51 -4.26
C LEU A 38 0.65 -3.12 -5.26
N ILE A 39 0.72 -2.57 -6.47
CA ILE A 39 1.66 -3.01 -7.52
C ILE A 39 3.09 -2.57 -7.18
N ALA A 40 3.25 -1.40 -6.57
CA ALA A 40 4.55 -0.86 -6.17
C ALA A 40 5.10 -1.50 -4.89
N GLN A 41 4.34 -2.37 -4.20
CA GLN A 41 4.82 -3.07 -3.02
C GLN A 41 6.09 -3.87 -3.36
N PRO A 42 7.15 -3.75 -2.54
CA PRO A 42 8.37 -4.47 -2.80
C PRO A 42 8.14 -5.97 -2.77
N GLU A 43 8.83 -6.71 -3.65
CA GLU A 43 8.78 -8.17 -3.65
C GLU A 43 9.17 -8.72 -2.27
N PRO A 44 8.66 -9.91 -1.88
CA PRO A 44 8.95 -10.52 -0.58
C PRO A 44 10.46 -10.58 -0.25
N ASP A 45 11.30 -10.75 -1.27
CA ASP A 45 12.76 -10.77 -1.14
C ASP A 45 13.34 -9.41 -0.73
N PHE A 46 12.75 -8.31 -1.19
CA PHE A 46 13.12 -6.97 -0.76
C PHE A 46 12.73 -6.75 0.71
N GLU A 47 11.55 -7.21 1.12
CA GLU A 47 11.13 -7.09 2.51
C GLU A 47 12.05 -7.87 3.45
N ALA A 48 12.46 -9.07 3.05
CA ALA A 48 13.43 -9.89 3.77
C ALA A 48 14.80 -9.20 3.88
N ALA A 49 15.30 -8.62 2.78
CA ALA A 49 16.55 -7.87 2.76
C ALA A 49 16.48 -6.61 3.66
N MET A 50 15.39 -5.86 3.59
CA MET A 50 15.14 -4.68 4.42
C MET A 50 15.14 -5.05 5.91
N ARG A 51 14.43 -6.11 6.30
CA ARG A 51 14.41 -6.60 7.69
C ARG A 51 15.80 -6.99 8.17
N ARG A 52 16.60 -7.65 7.33
CA ARG A 52 17.98 -8.01 7.64
C ARG A 52 18.87 -6.79 7.86
N VAL A 53 18.79 -5.77 7.00
CA VAL A 53 19.55 -4.51 7.12
C VAL A 53 19.18 -3.77 8.40
N LEU A 54 17.89 -3.60 8.68
CA LEU A 54 17.42 -2.92 9.89
C LEU A 54 17.86 -3.65 11.17
N SER A 55 17.81 -4.98 11.18
CA SER A 55 18.30 -5.79 12.30
C SER A 55 19.80 -5.59 12.53
N LYS A 56 20.60 -5.63 11.47
CA LYS A 56 22.06 -5.43 11.55
C LYS A 56 22.44 -4.03 11.99
N ASN A 57 21.72 -3.00 11.53
CA ASN A 57 21.96 -1.63 11.97
C ASN A 57 21.62 -1.45 13.44
N ARG A 58 20.53 -2.04 13.93
CA ARG A 58 20.19 -2.02 15.36
C ARG A 58 21.30 -2.65 16.22
N GLU A 59 21.83 -3.80 15.79
CA GLU A 59 22.96 -4.46 16.45
C GLU A 59 24.21 -3.54 16.47
N LEU A 60 24.48 -2.86 15.36
CA LEU A 60 25.63 -1.98 15.22
C LEU A 60 25.53 -0.72 16.10
N TYR A 61 24.37 -0.06 16.10
CA TYR A 61 24.10 1.08 16.97
C TYR A 61 24.12 0.70 18.46
N GLY A 62 23.62 -0.48 18.82
CA GLY A 62 23.67 -0.98 20.19
C GLY A 62 25.09 -1.28 20.71
N ARG A 63 26.07 -1.42 19.82
CA ARG A 63 27.50 -1.58 20.17
C ARG A 63 28.26 -0.25 20.28
N LEU A 64 27.67 0.83 19.77
CA LEU A 64 28.25 2.17 19.75
C LEU A 64 27.76 3.03 20.94
N ALA A 65 26.83 2.51 21.75
CA ALA A 65 26.33 3.10 22.99
C ALA A 65 26.90 2.35 24.20
#